data_AF-A0A1R2B118-F1
#
_entry.id   AF-A0A1R2B118-F1
#
_cell.length_a   1.000
_cell.length_b   1.000
_cell.length_c   1.000
_cell.angle_alpha   90.00
_cell.angle_beta   90.00
_cell.angle_gamma   90.00
#
_symmetry.space_group_name_H-M   'P 1'
#
loop_
_entity.id
_entity.type
_entity.pdbx_description
1 polymer ?
#
loop_
_entity_poly.entity_id
_entity_poly.type
_entity_poly.pdbx_seq_one_letter_code
_entity_poly.pdbx_strand_id
1 'polypeptide(L)'
;MEKGIWDYYTQYRRPPTEIIEAQIKLTGKLYNDLAMISQQFDAPLHPCFNDPGQPENEIPYFSAISHCFDNLSFKILCVALSGCPTRMVKFNNCEITPEQIDLILPCLSFEHTPWLQIDWNPLPNNKFSDLLRDGSKLQLLSLRVCNLENDAFRLICDNVKTNKFLKTLDLYGNFISSLVPLAEVLEVNRFLMNVNIGKNNITDDELGCLVGVFGKLDFPDEKVDEYRKKEKDLAKIKAQKNRGKVVEPETPADELIQDEETKQYFLLKNKVFRHLNLSFCSLTKCDNLRNILSHSMPHFKAVISYNPLPQEQVESLQKSFPNSLLI
;
A
#
# COMPACT_ATOMS: atom_id res chain seq x y z
N MET A 1 -32.52 26.74 -3.11
CA MET A 1 -31.09 26.42 -3.34
C MET A 1 -30.91 24.98 -2.91
N GLU A 2 -30.78 24.08 -3.87
CA GLU A 2 -30.37 22.70 -3.59
C GLU A 2 -29.03 22.78 -2.87
N LYS A 3 -28.93 22.15 -1.69
CA LYS A 3 -27.65 22.00 -1.00
C LYS A 3 -26.73 21.23 -1.94
N GLY A 4 -25.69 21.88 -2.44
CA GLY A 4 -24.68 21.22 -3.27
C GLY A 4 -24.11 20.03 -2.52
N ILE A 5 -23.66 19.01 -3.26
CA ILE A 5 -23.02 17.80 -2.72
C ILE A 5 -21.82 18.14 -1.82
N TRP A 6 -21.29 19.35 -1.95
CA TRP A 6 -20.15 19.91 -1.22
C TRP A 6 -20.52 20.90 -0.11
N ASP A 7 -21.81 21.16 0.13
CA ASP A 7 -22.26 22.17 1.09
C ASP A 7 -22.19 21.63 2.52
N TYR A 8 -20.97 21.60 3.07
CA TYR A 8 -20.80 21.79 4.50
C TYR A 8 -20.22 23.17 4.76
N TYR A 9 -20.86 23.91 5.68
CA TYR A 9 -20.30 25.09 6.32
C TYR A 9 -19.17 24.64 7.23
N THR A 10 -18.02 24.30 6.65
CA THR A 10 -16.75 24.23 7.38
C THR A 10 -16.61 25.56 8.12
N GLN A 11 -16.53 25.50 9.44
CA GLN A 11 -16.13 26.68 10.20
C GLN A 11 -14.62 26.80 9.97
N TYR A 12 -14.24 27.35 8.80
CA TYR A 12 -12.89 27.41 8.22
C TYR A 12 -11.80 28.05 9.10
N ARG A 13 -12.06 28.35 10.37
CA ARG A 13 -11.20 29.20 11.20
C ARG A 13 -10.82 28.65 12.57
N ARG A 14 -11.31 27.48 12.98
CA ARG A 14 -10.93 26.90 14.27
C ARG A 14 -9.69 26.02 14.13
N PRO A 15 -8.57 26.34 14.81
CA PRO A 15 -7.37 25.54 14.71
C PRO A 15 -7.50 24.20 15.47
N PRO A 16 -6.84 23.12 14.99
CA PRO A 16 -6.76 21.83 15.69
C PRO A 16 -6.26 21.92 17.13
N THR A 17 -5.47 22.95 17.46
CA THR A 17 -4.88 23.16 18.78
C THR A 17 -5.92 23.44 19.87
N GLU A 18 -7.17 23.74 19.51
CA GLU A 18 -8.28 23.83 20.46
C GLU A 18 -8.61 22.47 21.10
N ILE A 19 -8.35 21.35 20.40
CA ILE A 19 -8.59 20.01 20.92
C ILE A 19 -7.43 19.59 21.84
N ILE A 20 -7.66 19.70 23.14
CA ILE A 20 -6.69 19.30 24.17
C ILE A 20 -6.90 17.81 24.50
N GLU A 21 -6.13 16.93 23.85
CA GLU A 21 -6.27 15.46 23.95
C GLU A 21 -6.27 14.93 25.40
N ALA A 22 -5.46 15.53 26.28
CA ALA A 22 -5.35 15.13 27.69
C ALA A 22 -6.67 15.31 28.49
N GLN A 23 -7.62 16.09 27.97
CA GLN A 23 -8.92 16.34 28.61
C GLN A 23 -10.02 15.40 28.08
N ILE A 24 -9.69 14.50 27.16
CA ILE A 24 -10.66 13.64 26.48
C ILE A 24 -10.59 12.23 27.06
N LYS A 25 -11.74 11.73 27.52
CA LYS A 25 -11.88 10.34 27.99
C LYS A 25 -12.65 9.53 26.97
N LEU A 26 -11.92 8.81 26.11
CA LEU A 26 -12.49 7.99 25.06
C LEU A 26 -13.23 6.77 25.64
N THR A 27 -14.37 6.46 25.05
CA THR A 27 -15.21 5.31 25.37
C THR A 27 -14.77 4.06 24.61
N GLY A 28 -14.00 4.22 23.53
CA GLY A 28 -13.59 3.14 22.64
C GLY A 28 -14.65 2.80 21.58
N LYS A 29 -15.79 3.52 21.56
CA LYS A 29 -16.82 3.43 20.50
C LYS A 29 -16.67 4.62 19.57
N LEU A 30 -16.18 4.40 18.35
CA LEU A 30 -15.78 5.44 17.39
C LEU A 30 -16.78 6.59 17.26
N TYR A 31 -18.03 6.29 16.89
CA TYR A 31 -19.04 7.33 16.63
C TYR A 31 -19.54 8.04 17.89
N ASN A 32 -19.55 7.34 19.04
CA ASN A 32 -19.82 7.98 20.32
C ASN A 32 -18.70 8.95 20.70
N ASP A 33 -17.45 8.55 20.49
CA ASP A 33 -16.29 9.39 20.76
C ASP A 33 -16.27 10.62 19.85
N LEU A 34 -16.60 10.46 18.56
CA LEU A 34 -16.74 11.58 17.62
C LEU A 34 -17.79 12.59 18.10
N ALA A 35 -19.00 12.13 18.44
CA ALA A 35 -20.08 13.00 18.89
C ALA A 35 -19.76 13.67 20.24
N MET A 36 -19.19 12.90 21.18
CA MET A 36 -18.80 13.38 22.50
C MET A 36 -17.73 14.48 22.40
N ILE A 37 -16.68 14.28 21.61
CA ILE A 37 -15.61 15.27 21.45
C ILE A 37 -16.17 16.51 20.75
N SER A 38 -16.99 16.36 19.70
CA SER A 38 -17.65 17.50 19.07
C SER A 38 -18.45 18.33 20.07
N GLN A 39 -19.25 17.69 20.93
CA GLN A 39 -20.01 18.38 21.97
C GLN A 39 -19.09 19.05 23.02
N GLN A 40 -18.04 18.36 23.46
CA GLN A 40 -17.12 18.85 24.50
C GLN A 40 -16.42 20.15 24.08
N PHE A 41 -16.06 20.28 22.80
CA PHE A 41 -15.35 21.45 22.27
C PHE A 41 -16.27 22.42 21.50
N ASP A 42 -17.59 22.32 21.69
CA ASP A 42 -18.58 23.18 21.01
C ASP A 42 -18.37 23.23 19.49
N ALA A 43 -17.99 22.09 18.90
CA ALA A 43 -17.80 21.93 17.47
C ALA A 43 -19.09 21.39 16.86
N PRO A 44 -19.57 21.97 15.74
CA PRO A 44 -20.67 21.39 15.00
C PRO A 44 -20.38 19.92 14.65
N LEU A 45 -21.38 19.05 14.83
CA LEU A 45 -21.22 17.64 14.49
C LEU A 45 -21.05 17.50 12.96
N HIS A 46 -19.93 16.93 12.54
CA HIS A 46 -19.68 16.70 11.12
C HIS A 46 -20.67 15.65 10.57
N PRO A 47 -21.18 15.77 9.33
CA PRO A 47 -22.16 14.82 8.78
C PRO A 47 -21.71 13.36 8.82
N CYS A 48 -20.41 13.11 8.58
CA CYS A 48 -19.82 11.77 8.65
C CYS A 48 -19.59 11.23 10.07
N PHE A 49 -19.92 11.99 11.13
CA PHE A 49 -19.76 11.55 12.52
C PHE A 49 -21.02 10.92 13.11
N ASN A 50 -22.11 10.87 12.33
CA ASN A 50 -23.28 10.10 12.69
C ASN A 50 -23.00 8.60 12.50
N ASP A 51 -23.36 7.79 13.49
CA ASP A 51 -23.25 6.34 13.41
C ASP A 51 -24.15 5.81 12.27
N PRO A 52 -23.61 5.10 11.27
CA PRO A 52 -24.41 4.52 10.21
C PRO A 52 -25.17 3.26 10.66
N GLY A 53 -25.11 2.88 11.94
CA GLY A 53 -25.77 1.71 12.51
C GLY A 53 -24.92 0.44 12.40
N GLN A 54 -23.61 0.54 12.67
CA GLN A 54 -22.73 -0.63 12.57
C GLN A 54 -23.04 -1.66 13.68
N PRO A 55 -23.01 -2.97 13.38
CA PRO A 55 -23.23 -3.99 14.40
C PRO A 55 -22.19 -3.90 15.53
N GLU A 56 -22.61 -3.97 16.80
CA GLU A 56 -21.70 -3.85 17.95
C GLU A 56 -20.60 -4.93 18.01
N ASN A 57 -20.78 -6.04 17.28
CA ASN A 57 -19.84 -7.16 17.24
C ASN A 57 -18.77 -7.04 16.14
N GLU A 58 -18.86 -6.01 15.28
CA GLU A 58 -17.89 -5.79 14.20
C GLU A 58 -16.84 -4.74 14.59
N ILE A 59 -15.61 -4.91 14.10
CA ILE A 59 -14.58 -3.89 14.25
C ILE A 59 -15.04 -2.67 13.44
N PRO A 60 -15.15 -1.47 14.04
CA PRO A 60 -15.69 -0.32 13.36
C PRO A 60 -14.83 0.09 12.17
N TYR A 61 -15.48 0.74 11.20
CA TYR A 61 -14.80 1.42 10.10
C TYR A 61 -15.32 2.85 9.95
N PHE A 62 -14.45 3.75 9.51
CA PHE A 62 -14.82 5.12 9.14
C PHE A 62 -14.89 5.25 7.62
N SER A 63 -15.90 5.94 7.12
CA SER A 63 -16.02 6.24 5.70
C SER A 63 -16.65 7.60 5.46
N ALA A 64 -15.97 8.42 4.66
CA ALA A 64 -16.48 9.67 4.13
C ALA A 64 -16.38 9.66 2.61
N ILE A 65 -17.43 10.13 1.93
CA ILE A 65 -17.51 10.21 0.48
C ILE A 65 -18.07 11.58 0.12
N SER A 66 -17.33 12.38 -0.65
CA SER A 66 -17.78 13.71 -1.09
C SER A 66 -18.16 14.65 0.06
N HIS A 67 -17.42 14.58 1.16
CA HIS A 67 -17.56 15.48 2.31
C HIS A 67 -16.19 16.09 2.64
N CYS A 68 -16.11 17.42 2.64
CA CYS A 68 -14.91 18.16 3.05
C CYS A 68 -14.84 18.25 4.58
N PHE A 69 -13.62 18.22 5.11
CA PHE A 69 -13.35 18.38 6.54
C PHE A 69 -12.64 19.71 6.77
N ASP A 70 -13.01 20.44 7.82
CA ASP A 70 -12.10 21.42 8.41
C ASP A 70 -11.08 20.73 9.33
N ASN A 71 -9.98 21.43 9.64
CA ASN A 71 -8.90 20.85 10.42
C ASN A 71 -9.32 20.51 11.86
N LEU A 72 -10.29 21.24 12.44
CA LEU A 72 -10.82 20.92 13.76
C LEU A 72 -11.57 19.58 13.73
N SER A 73 -12.50 19.40 12.80
CA SER A 73 -13.26 18.16 12.63
C SER A 73 -12.33 17.00 12.31
N PHE A 74 -11.34 17.21 11.44
CA PHE A 74 -10.34 16.19 11.13
C PHE A 74 -9.51 15.82 12.37
N LYS A 75 -9.15 16.79 13.22
CA LYS A 75 -8.49 16.53 14.49
C LYS A 75 -9.37 15.72 15.44
N ILE A 76 -10.65 16.02 15.55
CA ILE A 76 -11.62 15.24 16.34
C ILE A 76 -11.61 13.78 15.89
N LEU A 77 -11.64 13.54 14.57
CA LEU A 77 -11.53 12.20 14.01
C LEU A 77 -10.22 11.50 14.42
N CYS A 78 -9.08 12.16 14.26
CA CYS A 78 -7.79 11.59 14.65
C CYS A 78 -7.73 11.22 16.14
N VAL A 79 -8.32 12.04 17.01
CA VAL A 79 -8.38 11.74 18.45
C VAL A 79 -9.27 10.53 18.72
N ALA A 80 -10.46 10.46 18.11
CA ALA A 80 -11.35 9.29 18.27
C ALA A 80 -10.68 7.99 17.77
N LEU A 81 -9.97 8.05 16.63
CA LEU A 81 -9.21 6.92 16.09
C LEU A 81 -8.07 6.45 17.02
N SER A 82 -7.55 7.31 17.89
CA SER A 82 -6.48 6.94 18.82
C SER A 82 -6.91 5.98 19.93
N GLY A 83 -8.18 6.05 20.33
CA GLY A 83 -8.74 5.19 21.40
C GLY A 83 -9.68 4.09 20.90
N CYS A 84 -9.95 4.02 19.60
CA CYS A 84 -10.88 3.05 19.04
C CYS A 84 -10.21 2.17 17.97
N PRO A 85 -10.20 0.83 18.15
CA PRO A 85 -9.69 -0.08 17.13
C PRO A 85 -10.57 0.00 15.88
N THR A 86 -10.03 0.60 14.81
CA THR A 86 -10.80 0.91 13.59
C THR A 86 -10.17 0.20 12.41
N ARG A 87 -10.85 -0.80 11.85
CA ARG A 87 -10.29 -1.67 10.80
C ARG A 87 -9.86 -0.89 9.56
N MET A 88 -10.62 0.12 9.19
CA MET A 88 -10.50 0.82 7.92
C MET A 88 -10.95 2.27 8.06
N VAL A 89 -10.18 3.19 7.50
CA VAL A 89 -10.52 4.62 7.40
C VAL A 89 -10.51 5.01 5.93
N LYS A 90 -11.65 5.53 5.44
CA LYS A 90 -11.82 5.90 4.04
C LYS A 90 -12.20 7.36 3.88
N PHE A 91 -11.50 8.03 2.98
CA PHE A 91 -11.81 9.36 2.47
C PHE A 91 -11.84 9.27 0.94
N ASN A 92 -13.03 9.29 0.36
CA ASN A 92 -13.19 9.31 -1.08
C ASN A 92 -13.67 10.69 -1.50
N ASN A 93 -12.87 11.39 -2.31
CA ASN A 93 -13.26 12.70 -2.85
C ASN A 93 -13.61 13.68 -1.70
N CYS A 94 -12.76 13.78 -0.69
CA CYS A 94 -12.99 14.55 0.55
C CYS A 94 -12.18 15.86 0.61
N GLU A 95 -11.48 16.20 -0.48
CA GLU A 95 -10.57 17.35 -0.54
C GLU A 95 -9.53 17.35 0.60
N ILE A 96 -8.96 16.17 0.89
CA ILE A 96 -7.95 16.03 1.94
C ILE A 96 -6.78 16.98 1.66
N THR A 97 -6.33 17.73 2.68
CA THR A 97 -5.23 18.71 2.57
C THR A 97 -3.91 18.17 3.13
N PRO A 98 -2.75 18.78 2.82
CA PRO A 98 -1.48 18.39 3.41
C PRO A 98 -1.44 18.45 4.94
N GLU A 99 -2.10 19.45 5.54
CA GLU A 99 -2.20 19.60 6.99
C GLU A 99 -3.02 18.46 7.60
N GLN A 100 -4.04 17.97 6.90
CA GLN A 100 -4.84 16.82 7.35
C GLN A 100 -4.06 15.51 7.24
N ILE A 101 -3.16 15.39 6.27
CA ILE A 101 -2.17 14.30 6.28
C ILE A 101 -1.32 14.39 7.55
N ASP A 102 -0.78 15.55 7.91
CA ASP A 102 0.00 15.71 9.14
C ASP A 102 -0.79 15.34 10.40
N LEU A 103 -2.09 15.63 10.43
CA LEU A 103 -2.98 15.26 11.54
C LEU A 103 -3.18 13.73 11.66
N ILE A 104 -3.27 13.00 10.54
CA ILE A 104 -3.50 11.55 10.58
C ILE A 104 -2.24 10.72 10.82
N LEU A 105 -1.04 11.25 10.52
CA LEU A 105 0.22 10.50 10.65
C LEU A 105 0.41 9.80 12.01
N PRO A 106 0.14 10.44 13.17
CA PRO A 106 0.26 9.76 14.46
C PRO A 106 -0.64 8.52 14.58
N CYS A 107 -1.82 8.55 13.95
CA CYS A 107 -2.77 7.45 13.96
C CYS A 107 -2.27 6.21 13.22
N LEU A 108 -1.32 6.37 12.30
CA LEU A 108 -0.79 5.29 11.48
C LEU A 108 0.26 4.45 12.20
N SER A 109 0.74 4.91 13.36
CA SER A 109 1.66 4.14 14.22
C SER A 109 0.95 3.07 15.04
N PHE A 110 -0.38 3.13 15.12
CA PHE A 110 -1.20 2.20 15.88
C PHE A 110 -1.38 0.88 15.15
N GLU A 111 -1.48 -0.23 15.90
CA GLU A 111 -1.65 -1.57 15.31
C GLU A 111 -3.09 -1.82 14.84
N HIS A 112 -4.04 -1.02 15.31
CA HIS A 112 -5.46 -1.25 15.14
C HIS A 112 -6.09 -0.53 13.94
N THR A 113 -5.36 0.34 13.25
CA THR A 113 -5.82 1.00 12.01
C THR A 113 -5.00 0.52 10.81
N PRO A 114 -5.21 -0.73 10.34
CA PRO A 114 -4.35 -1.31 9.34
C PRO A 114 -4.60 -0.76 7.93
N TRP A 115 -5.79 -0.25 7.63
CA TRP A 115 -6.19 0.08 6.26
C TRP A 115 -6.61 1.55 6.11
N LEU A 116 -5.98 2.23 5.14
CA LEU A 116 -6.25 3.62 4.81
C LEU A 116 -6.52 3.77 3.31
N GLN A 117 -7.63 4.44 2.99
CA GLN A 117 -8.03 4.77 1.62
C GLN A 117 -8.26 6.28 1.52
N ILE A 118 -7.53 6.96 0.63
CA ILE A 118 -7.62 8.42 0.40
C ILE A 118 -7.85 8.69 -1.09
N ASP A 119 -8.63 7.84 -1.75
CA ASP A 119 -8.89 7.91 -3.19
C ASP A 119 -9.55 9.24 -3.59
N TRP A 120 -9.27 9.72 -4.81
CA TRP A 120 -9.85 10.94 -5.39
C TRP A 120 -9.53 12.20 -4.58
N ASN A 121 -8.37 12.24 -3.93
CA ASN A 121 -7.86 13.45 -3.29
C ASN A 121 -6.50 13.79 -3.90
N PRO A 122 -6.41 14.68 -4.89
CA PRO A 122 -5.12 15.13 -5.40
C PRO A 122 -4.44 16.03 -4.35
N LEU A 123 -3.16 15.76 -4.08
CA LEU A 123 -2.34 16.57 -3.15
C LEU A 123 -1.07 17.08 -3.83
N PRO A 124 -0.64 18.32 -3.56
CA PRO A 124 0.65 18.82 -4.02
C PRO A 124 1.82 18.18 -3.24
N ASN A 125 3.03 18.42 -3.74
CA ASN A 125 4.30 18.18 -3.01
C ASN A 125 4.53 16.72 -2.56
N ASN A 126 3.96 15.74 -3.24
CA ASN A 126 4.17 14.31 -2.97
C ASN A 126 3.86 13.90 -1.52
N LYS A 127 2.93 14.63 -0.87
CA LYS A 127 2.63 14.52 0.57
C LYS A 127 2.18 13.11 0.99
N PHE A 128 1.61 12.34 0.07
CA PHE A 128 1.21 10.96 0.29
C PHE A 128 2.34 10.02 0.69
N SER A 129 3.58 10.32 0.30
CA SER A 129 4.74 9.52 0.73
C SER A 129 4.90 9.49 2.26
N ASP A 130 4.45 10.54 2.95
CA ASP A 130 4.56 10.65 4.41
C ASP A 130 3.78 9.56 5.16
N LEU A 131 2.70 9.04 4.56
CA LEU A 131 1.84 8.00 5.13
C LEU A 131 2.58 6.67 5.39
N LEU A 132 3.73 6.48 4.75
CA LEU A 132 4.53 5.25 4.82
C LEU A 132 5.91 5.45 5.47
N ARG A 133 6.19 6.63 6.03
CA ARG A 133 7.43 6.91 6.78
C ARG A 133 7.63 5.92 7.93
N ASP A 134 8.85 5.93 8.46
CA ASP A 134 9.26 5.09 9.58
C ASP A 134 8.25 5.16 10.75
N GLY A 135 7.84 3.98 11.22
CA GLY A 135 6.85 3.84 12.29
C GLY A 135 5.41 3.62 11.81
N SER A 136 5.09 3.88 10.54
CA SER A 136 3.78 3.55 9.98
C SER A 136 3.55 2.04 9.96
N LYS A 137 2.43 1.60 10.56
CA LYS A 137 1.98 0.20 10.65
C LYS A 137 0.86 -0.13 9.67
N LEU A 138 0.61 0.75 8.68
CA LEU A 138 -0.36 0.50 7.62
C LEU A 138 -0.05 -0.81 6.89
N GLN A 139 -1.09 -1.63 6.70
CA GLN A 139 -1.06 -2.85 5.92
C GLN A 139 -1.67 -2.67 4.53
N LEU A 140 -2.59 -1.71 4.38
CA LEU A 140 -3.18 -1.34 3.09
C LEU A 140 -3.20 0.18 2.94
N LEU A 141 -2.70 0.66 1.81
CA LEU A 141 -2.82 2.05 1.39
C LEU A 141 -3.44 2.11 -0.01
N SER A 142 -4.53 2.85 -0.15
CA SER A 142 -5.18 3.13 -1.43
C SER A 142 -5.17 4.63 -1.71
N LEU A 143 -4.61 5.00 -2.87
CA LEU A 143 -4.43 6.36 -3.39
C LEU A 143 -4.86 6.43 -4.85
N ARG A 144 -6.06 5.93 -5.13
CA ARG A 144 -6.57 5.83 -6.50
C ARG A 144 -7.00 7.20 -7.00
N VAL A 145 -6.63 7.56 -8.22
CA VAL A 145 -7.02 8.84 -8.85
C VAL A 145 -6.63 10.05 -7.97
N CYS A 146 -5.39 10.05 -7.48
CA CYS A 146 -4.84 11.12 -6.63
C CYS A 146 -3.83 12.00 -7.39
N ASN A 147 -3.82 11.94 -8.72
CA ASN A 147 -2.88 12.65 -9.60
C ASN A 147 -1.40 12.41 -9.26
N LEU A 148 -1.05 11.19 -8.85
CA LEU A 148 0.33 10.84 -8.55
C LEU A 148 1.16 10.71 -9.84
N GLU A 149 2.30 11.39 -9.87
CA GLU A 149 3.30 11.28 -10.93
C GLU A 149 4.51 10.45 -10.46
N ASN A 150 5.51 10.29 -11.33
CA ASN A 150 6.69 9.45 -11.07
C ASN A 150 7.49 9.86 -9.83
N ASP A 151 7.62 11.16 -9.56
CA ASP A 151 8.34 11.65 -8.37
C ASP A 151 7.64 11.23 -7.07
N ALA A 152 6.30 11.36 -7.03
CA ALA A 152 5.51 10.89 -5.90
C ALA A 152 5.61 9.38 -5.72
N PHE A 153 5.54 8.63 -6.83
CA PHE A 153 5.68 7.18 -6.81
C PHE A 153 7.05 6.73 -6.31
N ARG A 154 8.13 7.39 -6.73
CA ARG A 154 9.49 7.10 -6.26
C ARG A 154 9.62 7.31 -4.75
N LEU A 155 9.11 8.42 -4.22
CA LEU A 155 9.14 8.69 -2.77
C LEU A 155 8.31 7.67 -1.97
N ILE A 156 7.14 7.28 -2.48
CA ILE A 156 6.33 6.19 -1.89
C ILE A 156 7.16 4.90 -1.87
N CYS A 157 7.76 4.51 -2.99
CA CYS A 157 8.60 3.32 -3.09
C CYS A 157 9.81 3.35 -2.15
N ASP A 158 10.48 4.50 -2.02
CA ASP A 158 11.62 4.65 -1.11
C ASP A 158 11.24 4.38 0.34
N ASN A 159 10.07 4.83 0.79
CA ASN A 159 9.53 4.49 2.11
C ASN A 159 9.11 3.01 2.21
N VAL A 160 8.54 2.43 1.13
CA VAL A 160 8.15 1.02 1.12
C VAL A 160 9.36 0.08 1.22
N LYS A 161 10.55 0.46 0.72
CA LYS A 161 11.76 -0.40 0.82
C LYS A 161 12.05 -0.85 2.24
N THR A 162 11.88 0.03 3.23
CA THR A 162 12.13 -0.25 4.66
C THR A 162 10.88 -0.64 5.44
N ASN A 163 9.68 -0.36 4.92
CA ASN A 163 8.42 -0.66 5.60
C ASN A 163 8.15 -2.18 5.70
N LYS A 164 7.89 -2.67 6.91
CA LYS A 164 7.65 -4.10 7.20
C LYS A 164 6.17 -4.49 7.30
N PHE A 165 5.27 -3.52 7.27
CA PHE A 165 3.85 -3.71 7.55
C PHE A 165 2.99 -3.70 6.28
N LEU A 166 3.30 -2.83 5.32
CA LEU A 166 2.49 -2.66 4.11
C LEU A 166 2.45 -3.95 3.29
N LYS A 167 1.23 -4.43 3.04
CA LYS A 167 0.95 -5.64 2.24
C LYS A 167 0.32 -5.29 0.90
N THR A 168 -0.49 -4.24 0.85
CA THR A 168 -1.22 -3.84 -0.35
C THR A 168 -1.04 -2.35 -0.61
N LEU A 169 -0.64 -2.02 -1.82
CA LEU A 169 -0.55 -0.65 -2.33
C LEU A 169 -1.41 -0.51 -3.59
N ASP A 170 -2.45 0.32 -3.53
CA ASP A 170 -3.33 0.59 -4.67
C ASP A 170 -3.14 2.02 -5.18
N LEU A 171 -2.62 2.14 -6.40
CA LEU A 171 -2.32 3.37 -7.11
C LEU A 171 -3.08 3.45 -8.44
N TYR A 172 -4.24 2.80 -8.54
CA TYR A 172 -5.03 2.77 -9.76
C TYR A 172 -5.42 4.17 -10.24
N GLY A 173 -5.28 4.45 -11.54
CA GLY A 173 -5.80 5.68 -12.14
C GLY A 173 -4.96 6.92 -11.86
N ASN A 174 -3.64 6.79 -11.76
CA ASN A 174 -2.70 7.89 -11.59
C ASN A 174 -1.90 8.14 -12.90
N PHE A 175 -0.84 8.94 -12.84
CA PHE A 175 0.02 9.29 -13.98
C PHE A 175 1.41 8.65 -13.90
N ILE A 176 1.50 7.47 -13.31
CA ILE A 176 2.77 6.73 -13.18
C ILE A 176 3.14 6.18 -14.55
N SER A 177 4.39 6.40 -14.98
CA SER A 177 4.89 5.89 -16.25
C SER A 177 6.18 5.09 -16.12
N SER A 178 6.75 4.92 -14.92
CA SER A 178 7.92 4.06 -14.73
C SER A 178 7.76 3.07 -13.59
N LEU A 179 8.21 1.83 -13.80
CA LEU A 179 8.18 0.75 -12.81
C LEU A 179 9.53 0.53 -12.12
N VAL A 180 10.58 1.28 -12.48
CA VAL A 180 11.92 1.15 -11.85
C VAL A 180 11.85 1.27 -10.32
N PRO A 181 11.13 2.24 -9.72
CA PRO A 181 11.01 2.29 -8.26
C PRO A 181 10.36 1.04 -7.63
N LEU A 182 9.40 0.41 -8.32
CA LEU A 182 8.80 -0.85 -7.88
C LEU A 182 9.78 -2.01 -7.99
N ALA A 183 10.57 -2.08 -9.07
CA ALA A 183 11.63 -3.08 -9.21
C ALA A 183 12.61 -3.01 -8.02
N GLU A 184 13.10 -1.81 -7.70
CA GLU A 184 13.98 -1.57 -6.55
C GLU A 184 13.33 -1.98 -5.22
N VAL A 185 12.02 -1.72 -5.04
CA VAL A 185 11.26 -2.20 -3.87
C VAL A 185 11.25 -3.72 -3.82
N LEU A 186 10.94 -4.41 -4.92
CA LEU A 186 10.81 -5.86 -4.95
C LEU A 186 12.16 -6.57 -4.79
N GLU A 187 13.29 -5.91 -5.08
CA GLU A 187 14.62 -6.44 -4.80
C GLU A 187 14.93 -6.52 -3.29
N VAL A 188 14.41 -5.61 -2.47
CA VAL A 188 14.81 -5.47 -1.05
C VAL A 188 13.68 -5.72 -0.05
N ASN A 189 12.46 -5.33 -0.38
CA ASN A 189 11.30 -5.51 0.47
C ASN A 189 10.79 -6.96 0.38
N ARG A 190 10.37 -7.52 1.51
CA ARG A 190 9.87 -8.91 1.64
C ARG A 190 8.54 -8.98 2.39
N PHE A 191 7.76 -7.90 2.32
CA PHE A 191 6.49 -7.73 3.02
C PHE A 191 5.35 -7.29 2.10
N LEU A 192 5.63 -6.49 1.07
CA LEU A 192 4.66 -6.06 0.07
C LEU A 192 4.23 -7.25 -0.79
N MET A 193 2.91 -7.47 -0.88
CA MET A 193 2.33 -8.63 -1.54
C MET A 193 1.55 -8.25 -2.79
N ASN A 194 0.85 -7.11 -2.75
CA ASN A 194 -0.11 -6.74 -3.77
C ASN A 194 0.13 -5.28 -4.21
N VAL A 195 0.24 -5.08 -5.51
CA VAL A 195 0.35 -3.75 -6.12
C VAL A 195 -0.68 -3.61 -7.23
N ASN A 196 -1.43 -2.52 -7.20
CA ASN A 196 -2.34 -2.15 -8.28
C ASN A 196 -1.85 -0.84 -8.92
N ILE A 197 -1.36 -0.93 -10.16
CA ILE A 197 -0.94 0.22 -10.98
C ILE A 197 -1.82 0.29 -12.23
N GLY A 198 -3.00 -0.33 -12.23
CA GLY A 198 -3.91 -0.25 -13.37
C GLY A 198 -4.33 1.19 -13.69
N LYS A 199 -4.68 1.47 -14.95
CA LYS A 199 -5.02 2.81 -15.46
C LYS A 199 -3.92 3.85 -15.17
N ASN A 200 -2.67 3.46 -15.40
CA ASN A 200 -1.50 4.34 -15.43
C ASN A 200 -0.83 4.26 -16.81
N ASN A 201 0.24 5.02 -17.04
CA ASN A 201 0.91 5.17 -18.33
C ASN A 201 2.06 4.16 -18.52
N ILE A 202 1.86 2.91 -18.10
CA ILE A 202 2.89 1.85 -18.18
C ILE A 202 2.95 1.27 -19.60
N THR A 203 4.16 1.16 -20.15
CA THR A 203 4.45 0.60 -21.48
C THR A 203 5.21 -0.73 -21.37
N ASP A 204 5.40 -1.40 -22.51
CA ASP A 204 6.13 -2.68 -22.57
C ASP A 204 7.58 -2.55 -22.08
N ASP A 205 8.28 -1.45 -22.40
CA ASP A 205 9.68 -1.22 -22.03
C ASP A 205 9.83 -1.10 -20.51
N GLU A 206 8.89 -0.41 -19.86
CA GLU A 206 8.87 -0.23 -18.41
C GLU A 206 8.57 -1.54 -17.67
N LEU A 207 7.80 -2.45 -18.28
CA LEU A 207 7.60 -3.78 -17.73
C LEU A 207 8.90 -4.60 -17.69
N GLY A 208 9.83 -4.32 -18.60
CA GLY A 208 11.13 -5.00 -18.68
C GLY A 208 11.96 -4.92 -17.39
N CYS A 209 11.83 -3.83 -16.62
CA CYS A 209 12.56 -3.67 -15.37
C CYS A 209 12.15 -4.68 -14.27
N LEU A 210 11.00 -5.33 -14.39
CA LEU A 210 10.53 -6.35 -13.44
C LEU A 210 11.01 -7.76 -13.78
N VAL A 211 11.56 -7.98 -14.98
CA VAL A 211 12.07 -9.29 -15.41
C VAL A 211 13.27 -9.68 -14.55
N GLY A 212 13.22 -10.86 -13.91
CA GLY A 212 14.31 -11.33 -13.05
C GLY A 212 14.41 -10.66 -11.68
N VAL A 213 13.45 -9.81 -11.32
CA VAL A 213 13.44 -9.14 -10.01
C VAL A 213 12.96 -10.09 -8.91
N PHE A 214 11.91 -10.86 -9.19
CA PHE A 214 11.27 -11.81 -8.28
C PHE A 214 10.95 -13.14 -9.01
N GLY A 215 10.65 -14.19 -8.24
CA GLY A 215 10.30 -15.51 -8.77
C GLY A 215 11.39 -16.57 -8.59
N LYS A 216 11.22 -17.71 -9.25
CA LYS A 216 12.19 -18.82 -9.37
C LYS A 216 13.09 -18.54 -10.57
N LEU A 217 14.32 -18.08 -10.30
CA LEU A 217 15.28 -17.70 -11.33
C LEU A 217 16.38 -18.73 -11.46
N ASP A 218 16.83 -18.99 -12.68
CA ASP A 218 18.00 -19.84 -12.92
C ASP A 218 19.22 -19.29 -12.17
N PHE A 219 19.93 -20.18 -11.49
CA PHE A 219 21.12 -19.82 -10.73
C PHE A 219 22.34 -20.61 -11.24
N PRO A 220 23.42 -19.95 -11.67
CA PRO A 220 24.57 -20.66 -12.24
C PRO A 220 25.29 -21.55 -11.22
N ASP A 221 25.58 -22.79 -11.61
CA ASP A 221 26.24 -23.80 -10.78
C ASP A 221 27.58 -23.29 -10.21
N GLU A 222 28.37 -22.56 -11.00
CA GLU A 222 29.67 -22.03 -10.59
C GLU A 222 29.59 -20.99 -9.47
N LYS A 223 28.41 -20.41 -9.22
CA LYS A 223 28.20 -19.39 -8.17
C LYS A 223 27.61 -19.97 -6.88
N VAL A 224 27.25 -21.25 -6.86
CA VAL A 224 26.53 -21.88 -5.73
C VAL A 224 27.37 -21.87 -4.45
N ASP A 225 28.63 -22.28 -4.54
CA ASP A 225 29.52 -22.35 -3.37
C ASP A 225 29.83 -20.96 -2.81
N GLU A 226 30.02 -19.97 -3.69
CA GLU A 226 30.20 -18.57 -3.30
C GLU A 226 28.95 -18.04 -2.56
N TYR A 227 27.76 -18.31 -3.11
CA TYR A 227 26.49 -17.88 -2.53
C TYR A 227 26.26 -18.49 -1.13
N ARG A 228 26.39 -19.83 -1.01
CA ARG A 228 26.22 -20.53 0.27
C ARG A 228 27.22 -20.06 1.32
N LYS A 229 28.45 -19.74 0.91
CA LYS A 229 29.45 -19.15 1.82
C LYS A 229 29.00 -17.77 2.30
N LYS A 230 28.56 -16.90 1.38
CA LYS A 230 28.05 -15.56 1.69
C LYS A 230 26.85 -15.61 2.65
N GLU A 231 25.91 -16.53 2.44
CA GLU A 231 24.78 -16.75 3.35
C GLU A 231 25.23 -17.15 4.76
N LYS A 232 26.14 -18.12 4.86
CA LYS A 232 26.69 -18.56 6.16
C LYS A 232 27.40 -17.41 6.88
N ASP A 233 28.16 -16.60 6.17
CA ASP A 233 28.87 -15.46 6.75
C ASP A 233 27.90 -14.35 7.19
N LEU A 234 26.85 -14.06 6.39
CA LEU A 234 25.78 -13.14 6.79
C LEU A 234 25.01 -13.65 8.01
N ALA A 235 24.71 -14.95 8.10
CA ALA A 235 24.05 -15.56 9.25
C ALA A 235 24.90 -15.43 10.52
N LYS A 236 26.22 -15.65 10.44
CA LYS A 236 27.15 -15.42 11.55
C LYS A 236 27.16 -13.95 12.00
N ILE A 237 27.24 -13.01 11.05
CA ILE A 237 27.21 -11.57 11.35
C ILE A 237 25.91 -11.18 12.05
N LYS A 238 24.76 -11.68 11.56
CA LYS A 238 23.44 -11.44 12.18
C LYS A 238 23.37 -12.02 13.58
N ALA A 239 23.78 -13.29 13.78
CA ALA A 239 23.81 -13.93 15.09
C ALA A 239 24.68 -13.17 16.10
N GLN A 240 25.83 -12.65 15.66
CA GLN A 240 26.70 -11.82 16.49
C GLN A 240 26.07 -10.48 16.84
N LYS A 241 25.43 -9.79 15.89
CA LYS A 241 24.73 -8.51 16.12
C LYS A 241 23.52 -8.65 17.05
N ASN A 242 22.86 -9.81 17.04
CA ASN A 242 21.68 -10.10 17.82
C ASN A 242 21.99 -10.66 19.22
N ARG A 243 23.26 -10.92 19.55
CA ARG A 243 23.67 -11.48 20.84
C ARG A 243 23.24 -10.54 21.98
N GLY A 244 22.31 -11.00 22.82
CA GLY A 244 21.79 -10.24 23.96
C GLY A 244 20.70 -9.21 23.64
N LYS A 245 20.14 -9.22 22.41
CA LYS A 245 18.99 -8.39 22.02
C LYS A 245 17.75 -9.24 21.82
N VAL A 246 16.56 -8.64 21.97
CA VAL A 246 15.31 -9.25 21.52
C VAL A 246 15.39 -9.40 20.00
N VAL A 247 15.32 -10.64 19.52
CA VAL A 247 15.43 -10.95 18.09
C VAL A 247 14.08 -10.67 17.44
N GLU A 248 14.04 -9.67 16.55
CA GLU A 248 12.87 -9.48 15.68
C GLU A 248 12.68 -10.69 14.76
N PRO A 249 11.43 -11.02 14.36
CA PRO A 249 11.18 -12.07 13.37
C PRO A 249 12.04 -11.85 12.13
N GLU A 250 12.73 -12.90 11.67
CA GLU A 250 13.60 -12.77 10.50
C GLU A 250 12.77 -12.40 9.26
N THR A 251 13.23 -11.37 8.56
CA THR A 251 12.69 -11.00 7.24
C THR A 251 12.88 -12.20 6.29
N PRO A 252 11.82 -12.64 5.57
CA PRO A 252 11.95 -13.74 4.61
C PRO A 252 13.07 -13.47 3.61
N ALA A 253 14.09 -14.33 3.58
CA ALA A 253 15.21 -14.20 2.66
C ALA A 253 14.92 -14.87 1.31
N ASP A 254 15.71 -14.51 0.31
CA ASP A 254 15.81 -15.28 -0.93
C ASP A 254 16.41 -16.65 -0.62
N GLU A 255 16.06 -17.67 -1.40
CA GLU A 255 16.39 -19.06 -1.08
C GLU A 255 16.98 -19.78 -2.29
N LEU A 256 18.19 -20.33 -2.14
CA LEU A 256 18.80 -21.18 -3.16
C LEU A 256 18.27 -22.61 -3.03
N ILE A 257 17.60 -23.09 -4.07
CA ILE A 257 17.10 -24.47 -4.18
C ILE A 257 17.80 -25.21 -5.31
N GLN A 258 17.81 -26.53 -5.24
CA GLN A 258 18.21 -27.40 -6.34
C GLN A 258 17.01 -28.24 -6.76
N ASP A 259 16.75 -28.29 -8.05
CA ASP A 259 15.74 -29.18 -8.60
C ASP A 259 16.18 -30.64 -8.43
N GLU A 260 15.29 -31.47 -7.90
CA GLU A 260 15.64 -32.86 -7.57
C GLU A 260 15.88 -33.70 -8.81
N GLU A 261 15.19 -33.41 -9.91
CA GLU A 261 15.24 -34.17 -11.16
C GLU A 261 16.36 -33.68 -12.06
N THR A 262 16.40 -32.38 -12.37
CA THR A 262 17.35 -31.83 -13.34
C THR A 262 18.70 -31.50 -12.73
N LYS A 263 18.80 -31.47 -11.39
CA LYS A 263 19.97 -30.99 -10.62
C LYS A 263 20.32 -29.52 -10.84
N GLN A 264 19.48 -28.78 -11.57
CA GLN A 264 19.66 -27.35 -11.83
C GLN A 264 19.39 -26.53 -10.56
N TYR A 265 20.20 -25.51 -10.33
CA TYR A 265 20.00 -24.58 -9.22
C TYR A 265 19.09 -23.41 -9.59
N PHE A 266 18.27 -23.00 -8.63
CA PHE A 266 17.41 -21.84 -8.76
C PHE A 266 17.48 -20.96 -7.52
N LEU A 267 17.38 -19.65 -7.71
CA LEU A 267 17.23 -18.68 -6.64
C LEU A 267 15.78 -18.20 -6.59
N LEU A 268 15.11 -18.50 -5.48
CA LEU A 268 13.77 -18.01 -5.17
C LEU A 268 13.85 -16.60 -4.60
N LYS A 269 13.62 -15.59 -5.45
CA LYS A 269 13.60 -14.18 -5.05
C LYS A 269 12.20 -13.70 -4.71
N ASN A 270 12.07 -12.93 -3.62
CA ASN A 270 10.83 -12.28 -3.20
C ASN A 270 9.59 -13.21 -3.31
N LYS A 271 9.60 -14.27 -2.48
CA LYS A 271 8.55 -15.30 -2.44
C LYS A 271 7.18 -14.77 -1.99
N VAL A 272 7.10 -13.55 -1.47
CA VAL A 272 5.87 -13.00 -0.89
C VAL A 272 5.02 -12.22 -1.89
N PHE A 273 5.60 -11.72 -2.99
CA PHE A 273 4.87 -10.93 -3.98
C PHE A 273 3.86 -11.80 -4.73
N ARG A 274 2.59 -11.39 -4.74
CA ARG A 274 1.45 -12.21 -5.16
C ARG A 274 0.61 -11.61 -6.26
N HIS A 275 0.44 -10.29 -6.29
CA HIS A 275 -0.52 -9.68 -7.20
C HIS A 275 0.02 -8.39 -7.80
N LEU A 276 -0.01 -8.33 -9.13
CA LEU A 276 0.30 -7.13 -9.89
C LEU A 276 -0.84 -6.85 -10.88
N ASN A 277 -1.58 -5.76 -10.65
CA ASN A 277 -2.61 -5.30 -11.59
C ASN A 277 -2.03 -4.23 -12.52
N LEU A 278 -2.07 -4.54 -13.82
CA LEU A 278 -1.64 -3.72 -14.96
C LEU A 278 -2.80 -3.46 -15.93
N SER A 279 -4.05 -3.64 -15.50
CA SER A 279 -5.22 -3.37 -16.35
C SER A 279 -5.26 -1.92 -16.82
N PHE A 280 -5.82 -1.64 -18.00
CA PHE A 280 -5.92 -0.28 -18.56
C PHE A 280 -4.58 0.48 -18.69
N CYS A 281 -3.46 -0.23 -18.85
CA CYS A 281 -2.17 0.38 -19.16
C CYS A 281 -1.99 0.46 -20.69
N SER A 282 -0.76 0.74 -21.14
CA SER A 282 -0.40 0.86 -22.57
C SER A 282 0.45 -0.32 -23.05
N LEU A 283 0.16 -1.55 -22.59
CA LEU A 283 0.90 -2.74 -23.00
C LEU A 283 0.47 -3.16 -24.42
N THR A 284 1.44 -3.31 -25.32
CA THR A 284 1.21 -3.69 -26.72
C THR A 284 1.91 -4.99 -27.12
N LYS A 285 2.80 -5.51 -26.27
CA LYS A 285 3.57 -6.74 -26.51
C LYS A 285 3.53 -7.66 -25.28
N CYS A 286 3.60 -8.96 -25.52
CA CYS A 286 3.58 -9.96 -24.45
C CYS A 286 4.96 -10.43 -23.99
N ASP A 287 6.07 -9.99 -24.59
CA ASP A 287 7.41 -10.58 -24.36
C ASP A 287 7.89 -10.42 -22.91
N ASN A 288 7.87 -9.20 -22.38
CA ASN A 288 8.27 -8.94 -20.99
C ASN A 288 7.30 -9.58 -20.00
N LEU A 289 6.00 -9.55 -20.28
CA LEU A 289 4.99 -10.21 -19.45
C LEU A 289 5.22 -11.73 -19.41
N ARG A 290 5.49 -12.35 -20.56
CA ARG A 290 5.84 -13.78 -20.65
C ARG A 290 7.09 -14.07 -19.83
N ASN A 291 8.14 -13.26 -19.94
CA ASN A 291 9.36 -13.44 -19.17
C ASN A 291 9.11 -13.35 -17.65
N ILE A 292 8.26 -12.42 -17.19
CA ILE A 292 7.88 -12.35 -15.78
C ILE A 292 7.11 -13.60 -15.35
N LEU A 293 6.11 -14.01 -16.14
CA LEU A 293 5.26 -15.16 -15.80
C LEU A 293 6.03 -16.48 -15.78
N SER A 294 6.94 -16.70 -16.74
CA SER A 294 7.77 -17.91 -16.84
C SER A 294 8.59 -18.19 -15.60
N HIS A 295 9.01 -17.14 -14.89
CA HIS A 295 9.81 -17.25 -13.67
C HIS A 295 9.00 -17.00 -12.40
N SER A 296 7.72 -16.62 -12.52
CA SER A 296 6.91 -16.26 -11.36
C SER A 296 6.61 -17.45 -10.44
N MET A 297 6.37 -17.17 -9.16
CA MET A 297 5.94 -18.21 -8.21
C MET A 297 4.51 -18.68 -8.55
N PRO A 298 4.11 -19.93 -8.23
CA PRO A 298 2.79 -20.45 -8.59
C PRO A 298 1.59 -19.66 -8.04
N HIS A 299 1.79 -18.98 -6.91
CA HIS A 299 0.77 -18.14 -6.28
C HIS A 299 0.72 -16.70 -6.82
N PHE A 300 1.66 -16.30 -7.69
CA PHE A 300 1.66 -14.98 -8.31
C PHE A 300 0.57 -14.87 -9.37
N LYS A 301 -0.09 -13.72 -9.42
CA LYS A 301 -1.15 -13.35 -10.36
C LYS A 301 -0.84 -11.98 -10.99
N ALA A 302 -0.88 -11.91 -12.31
CA ALA A 302 -0.89 -10.68 -13.07
C ALA A 302 -2.28 -10.45 -13.67
N VAL A 303 -2.81 -9.22 -13.56
CA VAL A 303 -4.07 -8.81 -14.20
C VAL A 303 -3.75 -7.83 -15.32
N ILE A 304 -4.23 -8.09 -16.54
CA ILE A 304 -3.87 -7.28 -17.74
C ILE A 304 -5.09 -6.81 -18.55
N SER A 305 -6.28 -6.83 -17.96
CA SER A 305 -7.53 -6.44 -18.63
C SER A 305 -7.42 -5.09 -19.33
N TYR A 306 -8.04 -4.94 -20.50
CA TYR A 306 -8.14 -3.64 -21.20
C TYR A 306 -6.81 -2.98 -21.58
N ASN A 307 -5.79 -3.79 -21.91
CA ASN A 307 -4.59 -3.32 -22.61
C ASN A 307 -4.72 -3.52 -24.13
N PRO A 308 -4.05 -2.72 -24.97
CA PRO A 308 -4.02 -2.87 -26.43
C PRO A 308 -3.12 -4.03 -26.90
N LEU A 309 -3.28 -5.22 -26.31
CA LEU A 309 -2.51 -6.42 -26.64
C LEU A 309 -3.16 -7.22 -27.79
N PRO A 310 -2.38 -7.83 -28.70
CA PRO A 310 -2.92 -8.70 -29.73
C PRO A 310 -3.64 -9.92 -29.13
N GLN A 311 -4.91 -10.13 -29.50
CA GLN A 311 -5.75 -11.18 -28.92
C GLN A 311 -5.11 -12.58 -29.01
N GLU A 312 -4.54 -12.94 -30.15
CA GLU A 312 -3.88 -14.25 -30.34
C GLU A 312 -2.72 -14.47 -29.35
N GLN A 313 -1.93 -13.42 -29.07
CA GLN A 313 -0.83 -13.49 -28.12
C GLN A 313 -1.34 -13.63 -26.68
N VAL A 314 -2.41 -12.92 -26.34
CA VAL A 314 -3.05 -13.01 -25.01
C VAL A 314 -3.62 -14.41 -24.78
N GLU A 315 -4.33 -14.98 -25.76
CA GLU A 315 -4.85 -16.34 -25.68
C GLU A 315 -3.73 -17.40 -25.57
N SER A 316 -2.65 -17.23 -26.34
CA SER A 316 -1.46 -18.08 -26.21
C SER A 316 -0.87 -17.98 -24.80
N LEU A 317 -0.75 -16.78 -24.26
CA LEU A 317 -0.18 -16.54 -22.94
C LEU A 317 -1.06 -17.11 -21.82
N GLN A 318 -2.37 -16.96 -21.91
CA GLN A 318 -3.32 -17.52 -20.96
C GLN A 318 -3.32 -19.05 -20.97
N LYS A 319 -3.15 -19.68 -22.13
CA LYS A 319 -2.96 -21.14 -22.23
C LYS A 319 -1.67 -21.60 -21.56
N SER A 320 -0.58 -20.84 -21.70
CA SER A 320 0.70 -21.15 -21.05
C SER A 320 0.68 -20.89 -19.53
N PHE A 321 -0.08 -19.90 -19.07
CA PHE A 321 -0.09 -19.44 -17.67
C PHE A 321 -1.51 -19.29 -17.11
N PRO A 322 -2.36 -20.34 -17.14
CA PRO A 322 -3.80 -20.23 -16.83
C PRO A 322 -4.08 -19.87 -15.37
N ASN A 323 -3.14 -20.20 -14.48
CA ASN A 323 -3.25 -19.85 -13.08
C ASN A 323 -2.64 -18.49 -12.78
N SER A 324 -1.63 -18.02 -13.53
CA SER A 324 -0.88 -16.81 -13.17
C SER A 324 -1.34 -15.56 -13.92
N LEU A 325 -2.12 -15.70 -15.00
CA LEU A 325 -2.62 -14.59 -15.80
C LEU A 325 -4.14 -14.46 -15.71
N LEU A 326 -4.61 -13.27 -15.35
CA LEU A 326 -6.03 -12.89 -15.30
C LEU A 326 -6.30 -11.79 -16.34
N ILE A 327 -7.43 -11.89 -17.02
CA ILE A 327 -7.88 -10.98 -18.08
C ILE A 327 -9.28 -10.49 -17.72
#